data_AF-A0A947BS86-F1
#
_entry.id   AF-A0A947BS86-F1
#
_cell.length_a   1.000
_cell.length_b   1.000
_cell.length_c   1.000
_cell.angle_alpha   90.00
_cell.angle_beta   90.00
_cell.angle_gamma   90.00
#
_symmetry.space_group_name_H-M   'P 1'
#
loop_
_entity.id
_entity.type
_entity.pdbx_description
1 polymer ?
#
loop_
_entity_poly.entity_id
_entity_poly.type
_entity_poly.pdbx_seq_one_letter_code
_entity_poly.pdbx_strand_id
1 'polypeptide(L)'
;MMNILDITITNDTLKKFYPLDSFGDEVIRLIIGKSKLNHMQKNELLFKEGSNDSDIIYLIGGSIKLTANSGEQFILDSESEQSAYPIANLKPRRFSATVHSDNASIFRTPAEVMEPFMANSSTNIQLKDNSITHDSELKVFDSDWMMALAKTQPFSQLSVPQFEKLFQCM
;
A
#
# COMPACT_ATOMS: atom_id res chain seq x y z
N MET A 1 5.88 19.47 -15.91
CA MET A 1 4.65 18.70 -15.68
C MET A 1 4.70 17.48 -16.57
N MET A 2 4.85 16.30 -15.98
CA MET A 2 4.89 15.04 -16.73
C MET A 2 3.44 14.67 -17.07
N ASN A 3 3.14 14.53 -18.36
CA ASN A 3 1.79 14.20 -18.82
C ASN A 3 1.46 12.77 -18.36
N ILE A 4 0.45 12.61 -17.51
CA ILE A 4 0.11 11.34 -16.86
C ILE A 4 -0.35 10.27 -17.88
N LEU A 5 -0.67 10.69 -19.11
CA LEU A 5 -1.04 9.82 -20.23
C LEU A 5 0.15 9.07 -20.86
N ASP A 6 1.40 9.41 -20.54
CA ASP A 6 2.60 8.78 -21.10
C ASP A 6 3.39 7.95 -20.08
N ILE A 7 2.81 7.65 -18.90
CA ILE A 7 3.49 6.88 -17.86
C ILE A 7 3.68 5.44 -18.33
N THR A 8 4.93 5.11 -18.67
CA THR A 8 5.36 3.73 -18.92
C THR A 8 5.85 3.13 -17.60
N ILE A 9 5.28 1.99 -17.20
CA ILE A 9 5.78 1.26 -16.03
C ILE A 9 7.08 0.56 -16.39
N THR A 10 8.14 0.94 -15.69
CA THR A 10 9.47 0.33 -15.81
C THR A 10 9.88 -0.31 -14.49
N ASN A 11 10.94 -1.12 -14.51
CA ASN A 11 11.51 -1.67 -13.28
C ASN A 11 11.85 -0.59 -12.25
N ASP A 12 12.50 0.50 -12.69
CA ASP A 12 12.89 1.61 -11.82
C ASP A 12 11.69 2.35 -11.24
N THR A 13 10.58 2.40 -11.97
CA THR A 13 9.32 2.95 -11.46
C THR A 13 8.81 2.10 -10.29
N LEU A 14 8.75 0.78 -10.47
CA LEU A 14 8.18 -0.13 -9.47
C LEU A 14 9.08 -0.35 -8.25
N LYS A 15 10.40 -0.25 -8.40
CA LYS A 15 11.37 -0.34 -7.29
C LYS A 15 11.27 0.78 -6.25
N LYS A 16 10.40 1.78 -6.47
CA LYS A 16 10.08 2.81 -5.46
C LYS A 16 9.00 2.36 -4.48
N PHE A 17 8.32 1.25 -4.75
CA PHE A 17 7.17 0.79 -3.98
C PHE A 17 7.54 -0.44 -3.17
N TYR A 18 6.98 -0.55 -1.97
CA TYR A 18 7.17 -1.68 -1.10
C TYR A 18 6.15 -2.80 -1.41
N PRO A 19 6.53 -4.09 -1.40
CA PRO A 19 7.88 -4.66 -1.23
C PRO A 19 8.65 -4.84 -2.57
N LEU A 20 8.20 -4.20 -3.66
CA LEU A 20 8.78 -4.34 -5.00
C LEU A 20 10.25 -3.85 -5.06
N ASP A 21 10.62 -2.90 -4.21
CA ASP A 21 11.99 -2.42 -4.01
C ASP A 21 13.00 -3.54 -3.68
N SER A 22 12.55 -4.59 -3.01
CA SER A 22 13.39 -5.73 -2.61
C SER A 22 13.54 -6.82 -3.68
N PHE A 23 12.78 -6.76 -4.77
CA PHE A 23 12.77 -7.82 -5.77
C PHE A 23 13.82 -7.60 -6.88
N GLY A 24 14.35 -8.71 -7.40
CA GLY A 24 15.25 -8.71 -8.53
C GLY A 24 14.57 -8.25 -9.83
N ASP A 25 15.35 -7.72 -10.77
CA ASP A 25 14.82 -7.13 -12.01
C ASP A 25 14.00 -8.08 -12.88
N GLU A 26 14.35 -9.38 -12.90
CA GLU A 26 13.57 -10.39 -13.62
C GLU A 26 12.19 -10.62 -13.00
N VAL A 27 12.12 -10.59 -11.67
CA VAL A 27 10.86 -10.74 -10.93
C VAL A 27 9.96 -9.53 -11.19
N ILE A 28 10.52 -8.32 -11.18
CA ILE A 28 9.75 -7.12 -11.51
C ILE A 28 9.22 -7.17 -12.95
N ARG A 29 10.03 -7.60 -13.93
CA ARG A 29 9.56 -7.78 -15.32
C ARG A 29 8.40 -8.77 -15.41
N LEU A 30 8.48 -9.89 -14.68
CA LEU A 30 7.40 -10.87 -14.61
C LEU A 30 6.12 -10.27 -14.02
N ILE A 31 6.25 -9.51 -12.93
CA ILE A 31 5.12 -8.81 -12.28
C ILE A 31 4.49 -7.83 -13.26
N ILE A 32 5.29 -6.97 -13.92
CA ILE A 32 4.81 -6.00 -14.93
C ILE A 32 4.00 -6.72 -16.01
N GLY A 33 4.52 -7.83 -16.56
CA GLY A 33 3.88 -8.58 -17.64
C GLY A 33 2.53 -9.22 -17.27
N LYS A 34 2.26 -9.42 -15.98
CA LYS A 34 1.00 -10.00 -15.47
C LYS A 34 0.08 -8.98 -14.79
N SER A 35 0.50 -7.72 -14.73
CA SER A 35 -0.21 -6.64 -14.05
C SER A 35 -0.93 -5.73 -15.05
N LYS A 36 -1.74 -4.81 -14.51
CA LYS A 36 -2.42 -3.79 -15.29
C LYS A 36 -2.01 -2.40 -14.80
N LEU A 37 -1.75 -1.50 -15.74
CA LEU A 37 -1.71 -0.07 -15.48
C LEU A 37 -3.03 0.53 -15.95
N ASN A 38 -3.81 1.08 -15.03
CA ASN A 38 -5.07 1.73 -15.32
C ASN A 38 -4.93 3.24 -15.21
N HIS A 39 -5.26 3.96 -16.28
CA HIS A 39 -5.45 5.41 -16.25
C HIS A 39 -6.93 5.70 -16.01
N MET A 40 -7.22 6.37 -14.91
CA MET A 40 -8.59 6.60 -14.43
C MET A 40 -8.87 8.10 -14.36
N GLN A 41 -10.10 8.50 -14.65
CA GLN A 41 -10.53 9.89 -14.57
C GLN A 41 -11.08 10.23 -13.18
N LYS A 42 -11.18 11.53 -12.91
CA LYS A 42 -11.77 12.06 -11.67
C LYS A 42 -13.10 11.40 -11.33
N ASN A 43 -13.29 11.10 -10.04
CA ASN A 43 -14.46 10.44 -9.46
C ASN A 43 -14.67 8.98 -9.88
N GLU A 44 -13.80 8.38 -10.71
CA GLU A 44 -13.86 6.94 -10.95
C GLU A 44 -13.50 6.16 -9.68
N LEU A 45 -14.14 5.02 -9.51
CA LEU A 45 -14.03 4.16 -8.34
C LEU A 45 -13.00 3.05 -8.58
N LEU A 46 -11.97 2.97 -7.74
CA LEU A 46 -10.93 1.95 -7.81
C LEU A 46 -11.40 0.63 -7.17
N PHE A 47 -12.01 0.75 -5.99
CA PHE A 47 -12.57 -0.36 -5.22
C PHE A 47 -13.53 0.18 -4.16
N LYS A 48 -14.38 -0.70 -3.63
CA LYS A 48 -15.31 -0.40 -2.54
C LYS A 48 -14.81 -0.96 -1.22
N GLU A 49 -15.21 -0.31 -0.14
CA GLU A 49 -15.17 -0.90 1.20
C GLU A 49 -15.91 -2.25 1.19
N GLY A 50 -15.40 -3.22 1.94
CA GLY A 50 -15.91 -4.59 1.98
C GLY A 50 -15.39 -5.48 0.84
N SER A 51 -14.69 -4.94 -0.16
CA SER A 51 -14.16 -5.75 -1.27
C SER A 51 -13.10 -6.74 -0.80
N ASN A 52 -13.14 -7.95 -1.38
CA ASN A 52 -12.28 -9.09 -1.07
C ASN A 52 -11.53 -9.61 -2.32
N ASP A 53 -11.36 -8.80 -3.36
CA ASP A 53 -10.47 -9.20 -4.45
C ASP A 53 -9.02 -9.31 -3.94
N SER A 54 -8.24 -10.15 -4.61
CA SER A 54 -6.86 -10.46 -4.24
C SER A 54 -5.85 -9.50 -4.87
N ASP A 55 -6.27 -8.36 -5.41
CA ASP A 55 -5.33 -7.46 -6.07
C ASP A 55 -4.61 -6.56 -5.07
N ILE A 56 -3.30 -6.43 -5.30
CA ILE A 56 -2.43 -5.47 -4.65
C ILE A 56 -2.35 -4.24 -5.56
N ILE A 57 -2.62 -3.07 -4.99
CA ILE A 57 -2.88 -1.83 -5.75
C ILE A 57 -1.90 -0.75 -5.30
N TYR A 58 -1.32 -0.04 -6.25
CA TYR A 58 -0.38 1.06 -6.02
C TYR A 58 -0.81 2.32 -6.77
N LEU A 59 -0.60 3.48 -6.14
CA LEU A 59 -0.84 4.79 -6.74
C LEU A 59 0.45 5.28 -7.41
N ILE A 60 0.49 5.26 -8.74
CA ILE A 60 1.66 5.65 -9.51
C ILE A 60 1.69 7.15 -9.80
N GLY A 61 0.51 7.76 -9.97
CA GLY A 61 0.39 9.18 -10.30
C GLY A 61 -0.99 9.73 -9.97
N GLY A 62 -1.03 11.01 -9.61
CA GLY A 62 -2.25 11.71 -9.23
C GLY A 62 -2.60 11.53 -7.75
N SER A 63 -3.86 11.74 -7.39
CA SER A 63 -4.33 11.55 -6.03
C SER A 63 -5.67 10.84 -5.98
N ILE A 64 -5.88 10.09 -4.89
CA ILE A 64 -7.14 9.40 -4.60
C ILE A 64 -7.69 9.84 -3.26
N LYS A 65 -9.01 9.72 -3.11
CA LYS A 65 -9.71 9.87 -1.84
C LYS A 65 -10.13 8.50 -1.34
N LEU A 66 -9.72 8.18 -0.12
CA LEU A 66 -10.18 7.04 0.66
C LEU A 66 -11.33 7.50 1.56
N THR A 67 -12.42 6.74 1.60
CA THR A 67 -13.60 7.06 2.40
C THR A 67 -14.09 5.80 3.10
N ALA A 68 -14.25 5.87 4.42
CA ALA A 68 -14.88 4.83 5.22
C ALA A 68 -16.38 5.13 5.37
N ASN A 69 -17.18 4.08 5.57
CA ASN A 69 -18.61 4.19 5.89
C ASN A 69 -18.87 4.94 7.22
N SER A 70 -17.89 4.99 8.12
CA SER A 70 -17.94 5.81 9.34
C SER A 70 -17.91 7.33 9.06
N GLY A 71 -17.60 7.73 7.82
CA GLY A 71 -17.50 9.12 7.40
C GLY A 71 -16.06 9.66 7.37
N GLU A 72 -15.08 8.90 7.85
CA GLU A 72 -13.66 9.28 7.77
C GLU A 72 -13.19 9.35 6.32
N GLN A 73 -12.41 10.38 6.00
CA GLN A 73 -11.88 10.62 4.66
C GLN A 73 -10.39 10.97 4.69
N PHE A 74 -9.64 10.43 3.74
CA PHE A 74 -8.22 10.70 3.56
C PHE A 74 -7.90 10.93 2.09
N ILE A 75 -6.96 11.82 1.81
CA ILE A 75 -6.40 12.00 0.47
C ILE A 75 -5.01 11.38 0.48
N LEU A 76 -4.75 10.51 -0.49
CA LEU A 76 -3.43 9.94 -0.77
C LEU A 76 -2.93 10.55 -2.07
N ASP A 77 -1.76 11.17 -2.03
CA ASP A 77 -1.11 11.77 -3.20
C ASP A 77 0.07 10.91 -3.62
N SER A 78 0.27 10.72 -4.93
CA SER A 78 1.36 9.90 -5.47
C SER A 78 2.76 10.38 -5.08
N GLU A 79 2.92 11.66 -4.74
CA GLU A 79 4.20 12.24 -4.35
C GLU A 79 4.50 12.08 -2.84
N SER A 80 3.53 11.60 -2.06
CA SER A 80 3.70 11.43 -0.61
C SER A 80 4.45 10.13 -0.28
N GLU A 81 5.18 10.10 0.83
CA GLU A 81 5.91 8.88 1.26
C GLU A 81 4.99 7.67 1.45
N GLN A 82 3.73 7.92 1.82
CA GLN A 82 2.72 6.89 2.01
C GLN A 82 2.33 6.20 0.70
N SER A 83 2.48 6.86 -0.45
CA SER A 83 2.14 6.28 -1.76
C SER A 83 3.03 5.11 -2.16
N ALA A 84 4.22 5.01 -1.53
CA ALA A 84 5.15 3.90 -1.74
C ALA A 84 4.57 2.55 -1.27
N TYR A 85 3.52 2.54 -0.45
CA TYR A 85 2.90 1.33 0.07
C TYR A 85 1.62 0.96 -0.71
N PRO A 86 1.22 -0.32 -0.70
CA PRO A 86 -0.02 -0.74 -1.32
C PRO A 86 -1.25 -0.08 -0.66
N ILE A 87 -2.23 0.29 -1.48
CA ILE A 87 -3.45 0.97 -1.05
C ILE A 87 -4.46 -0.04 -0.48
N ALA A 88 -4.87 0.14 0.78
CA ALA A 88 -5.92 -0.65 1.43
C ALA A 88 -5.71 -2.16 1.22
N ASN A 89 -4.52 -2.65 1.59
CA ASN A 89 -4.14 -4.03 1.30
C ASN A 89 -4.91 -5.03 2.16
N LEU A 90 -5.31 -4.63 3.36
CA LEU A 90 -6.12 -5.46 4.26
C LEU A 90 -7.48 -5.78 3.64
N LYS A 91 -7.90 -7.04 3.79
CA LYS A 91 -9.17 -7.57 3.29
C LYS A 91 -10.05 -8.08 4.44
N PRO A 92 -11.36 -7.80 4.45
CA PRO A 92 -12.08 -6.92 3.52
C PRO A 92 -11.58 -5.48 3.59
N ARG A 93 -11.55 -4.78 2.44
CA ARG A 93 -11.05 -3.40 2.39
C ARG A 93 -11.85 -2.51 3.33
N ARG A 94 -11.16 -1.71 4.14
CA ARG A 94 -11.77 -0.81 5.14
C ARG A 94 -12.25 0.53 4.57
N PHE A 95 -11.91 0.81 3.32
CA PHE A 95 -12.22 2.06 2.64
C PHE A 95 -12.71 1.79 1.22
N SER A 96 -13.50 2.72 0.68
CA SER A 96 -13.69 2.90 -0.75
C SER A 96 -12.68 3.90 -1.28
N ALA A 97 -12.11 3.65 -2.45
CA ALA A 97 -11.15 4.55 -3.10
C ALA A 97 -11.73 5.14 -4.38
N THR A 98 -11.69 6.46 -4.51
CA THR A 98 -12.12 7.20 -5.71
C THR A 98 -11.02 8.15 -6.17
N VAL A 99 -10.85 8.33 -7.48
CA VAL A 99 -9.90 9.31 -8.03
C VAL A 99 -10.28 10.73 -7.60
N HIS A 100 -9.32 11.47 -7.05
CA HIS A 100 -9.51 12.83 -6.54
C HIS A 100 -9.01 13.92 -7.50
N SER A 101 -7.83 13.71 -8.09
CA SER A 101 -7.27 14.54 -9.15
C SER A 101 -8.04 14.40 -10.47
N ASP A 102 -7.70 15.19 -11.49
CA ASP A 102 -8.36 15.09 -12.80
C ASP A 102 -8.12 13.74 -13.48
N ASN A 103 -6.95 13.15 -13.23
CA ASN A 103 -6.59 11.81 -13.64
C ASN A 103 -5.66 11.15 -12.61
N ALA A 104 -5.66 9.82 -12.56
CA ALA A 104 -4.75 9.03 -11.75
C ALA A 104 -4.27 7.79 -12.50
N SER A 105 -3.05 7.34 -12.20
CA SER A 105 -2.47 6.10 -12.74
C SER A 105 -2.31 5.08 -11.64
N ILE A 106 -2.96 3.93 -11.82
CA ILE A 106 -3.07 2.87 -10.82
C ILE A 106 -2.41 1.61 -11.35
N PHE A 107 -1.40 1.11 -10.64
CA PHE A 107 -0.81 -0.17 -10.94
C PHE A 107 -1.49 -1.24 -10.09
N ARG A 108 -1.99 -2.28 -10.74
CA ARG A 108 -2.77 -3.36 -10.12
C ARG A 108 -2.16 -4.71 -10.49
N THR A 109 -1.72 -5.44 -9.48
CA THR A 109 -1.11 -6.77 -9.63
C THR A 109 -1.89 -7.81 -8.84
N PRO A 110 -2.19 -8.99 -9.41
CA PRO A 110 -2.78 -10.08 -8.63
C PRO A 110 -1.83 -10.55 -7.52
N ALA A 111 -2.33 -10.75 -6.30
CA ALA A 111 -1.49 -11.21 -5.19
C ALA A 111 -0.77 -12.53 -5.50
N GLU A 112 -1.41 -13.47 -6.21
CA GLU A 112 -0.81 -14.75 -6.62
C GLU A 112 0.50 -14.60 -7.42
N VAL A 113 0.69 -13.47 -8.10
CA VAL A 113 1.93 -13.18 -8.85
C VAL A 113 3.04 -12.74 -7.90
N MET A 114 2.69 -12.08 -6.79
CA MET A 114 3.63 -11.45 -5.89
C MET A 114 3.94 -12.27 -4.64
N GLU A 115 2.96 -13.01 -4.12
CA GLU A 115 3.07 -13.86 -2.93
C GLU A 115 4.28 -14.81 -2.93
N PRO A 116 4.63 -15.50 -4.03
CA PRO A 116 5.80 -16.39 -4.05
C PRO A 116 7.11 -15.65 -3.78
N PHE A 117 7.17 -14.36 -4.07
CA PHE A 117 8.37 -13.54 -3.87
C PHE A 117 8.38 -12.84 -2.52
N MET A 118 7.20 -12.55 -1.94
CA MET A 118 7.08 -11.98 -0.59
C MET A 118 7.54 -12.97 0.50
N ALA A 119 7.20 -14.26 0.36
CA ALA A 119 7.62 -15.29 1.31
C ALA A 119 9.13 -15.55 1.29
N ASN A 120 9.78 -15.32 0.14
CA ASN A 120 11.21 -15.52 -0.05
C ASN A 120 12.03 -14.26 0.26
N SER A 121 11.44 -13.05 0.18
CA SER A 121 12.10 -11.79 0.52
C SER A 121 12.17 -11.51 2.03
N SER A 122 11.51 -12.33 2.86
CA SER A 122 11.53 -12.21 4.32
C SER A 122 12.94 -12.37 4.95
N THR A 123 13.97 -12.69 4.16
CA THR A 123 15.35 -12.85 4.64
C THR A 123 16.13 -11.53 4.86
N ASN A 124 15.60 -10.37 4.47
CA ASN A 124 16.30 -9.08 4.64
C ASN A 124 15.62 -8.07 5.58
N ILE A 125 14.59 -8.46 6.32
CA ILE A 125 14.17 -7.74 7.53
C ILE A 125 14.88 -8.39 8.72
N GLN A 126 16.22 -8.36 8.71
CA GLN A 126 16.98 -8.50 9.95
C GLN A 126 16.76 -7.22 10.75
N LEU A 127 15.70 -7.26 11.55
CA LEU A 127 15.57 -6.44 12.74
C LEU A 127 16.88 -6.59 13.52
N LYS A 128 17.74 -5.57 13.46
CA LYS A 128 18.75 -5.40 14.49
C LYS A 128 17.99 -5.15 15.80
N ASP A 129 18.17 -6.12 16.69
CA ASP A 129 17.93 -6.13 18.12
C ASP A 129 16.56 -6.61 18.65
N ASN A 130 16.54 -7.93 18.83
CA ASN A 130 16.31 -8.69 20.08
C ASN A 130 14.90 -8.99 20.60
N SER A 131 14.74 -10.27 20.95
CA SER A 131 13.69 -10.93 21.76
C SER A 131 12.30 -11.24 21.13
N ILE A 132 12.29 -12.30 20.29
CA ILE A 132 11.47 -13.54 20.36
C ILE A 132 10.13 -13.44 21.17
N THR A 133 8.93 -13.67 20.62
CA THR A 133 8.32 -15.01 20.42
C THR A 133 6.92 -14.96 19.77
N HIS A 134 6.67 -15.92 18.87
CA HIS A 134 5.39 -16.55 18.49
C HIS A 134 4.19 -15.66 18.11
N ASP A 135 4.24 -15.01 16.94
CA ASP A 135 3.18 -15.15 15.92
C ASP A 135 3.66 -14.52 14.60
N SER A 136 4.22 -15.35 13.73
CA SER A 136 5.09 -14.93 12.62
C SER A 136 4.38 -14.85 11.27
N GLU A 137 3.17 -14.28 11.20
CA GLU A 137 2.45 -14.16 9.92
C GLU A 137 1.84 -12.78 9.59
N LEU A 138 1.90 -11.76 10.45
CA LEU A 138 1.05 -10.56 10.27
C LEU A 138 1.70 -9.16 10.31
N LYS A 139 3.03 -9.01 10.31
CA LYS A 139 3.66 -7.69 10.62
C LYS A 139 4.09 -6.81 9.44
N VAL A 140 3.64 -7.05 8.21
CA VAL A 140 4.17 -6.30 7.04
C VAL A 140 3.14 -5.43 6.30
N PHE A 141 1.84 -5.51 6.63
CA PHE A 141 0.79 -4.72 5.95
C PHE A 141 0.06 -3.70 6.84
N ASP A 142 0.65 -3.40 7.99
CA ASP A 142 0.05 -2.67 9.09
C ASP A 142 0.08 -1.13 8.96
N SER A 143 0.43 -0.60 7.80
CA SER A 143 0.42 0.86 7.54
C SER A 143 -1.00 1.44 7.66
N ASP A 144 -2.02 0.70 7.23
CA ASP A 144 -3.40 1.19 7.14
C ASP A 144 -4.05 1.45 8.52
N TRP A 145 -3.79 0.62 9.53
CA TRP A 145 -4.33 0.85 10.87
C TRP A 145 -3.44 1.76 11.72
N MET A 146 -2.12 1.78 11.46
CA MET A 146 -1.20 2.68 12.15
C MET A 146 -1.50 4.15 11.79
N MET A 147 -1.87 4.40 10.52
CA MET A 147 -2.37 5.70 10.06
C MET A 147 -3.73 6.08 10.64
N ALA A 148 -4.63 5.11 10.81
CA ALA A 148 -5.96 5.34 11.39
C ALA A 148 -5.88 5.64 12.89
N LEU A 149 -5.04 4.92 13.64
CA LEU A 149 -4.84 5.11 15.08
C LEU A 149 -4.10 6.41 15.40
N ALA A 150 -3.05 6.77 14.64
CA ALA A 150 -2.29 8.00 14.84
C ALA A 150 -3.13 9.28 14.74
N LYS A 151 -4.29 9.23 14.07
CA LYS A 151 -5.17 10.40 13.85
C LYS A 151 -6.27 10.56 14.90
N THR A 152 -6.45 9.60 15.81
CA THR A 152 -7.44 9.70 16.90
C THR A 152 -6.83 10.44 18.10
N GLN A 153 -7.54 11.41 18.69
CA GLN A 153 -7.10 12.20 19.86
C GLN A 153 -7.28 11.39 21.15
N PRO A 154 -6.37 10.45 21.42
CA PRO A 154 -5.22 10.80 22.25
C PRO A 154 -3.84 10.41 21.68
N PHE A 155 -3.80 9.83 20.48
CA PHE A 155 -2.64 9.14 19.93
C PHE A 155 -1.81 9.99 18.95
N SER A 156 -2.29 11.17 18.55
CA SER A 156 -1.57 12.09 17.65
C SER A 156 -0.26 12.67 18.20
N GLN A 157 0.06 12.41 19.47
CA GLN A 157 1.30 12.85 20.12
C GLN A 157 2.28 11.71 20.41
N LEU A 158 1.95 10.47 20.03
CA LEU A 158 2.84 9.34 20.25
C LEU A 158 3.76 9.14 19.05
N SER A 159 5.04 8.93 19.34
CA SER A 159 6.03 8.48 18.36
C SER A 159 5.86 6.98 18.06
N VAL A 160 6.30 6.52 16.88
CA VAL A 160 6.20 5.12 16.43
C VAL A 160 6.63 4.10 17.51
N PRO A 161 7.73 4.29 18.26
CA PRO A 161 8.13 3.36 19.34
C PRO A 161 7.19 3.32 20.55
N GLN A 162 6.39 4.36 20.78
CA GLN A 162 5.42 4.42 21.89
C GLN A 162 4.13 3.67 21.56
N PHE A 163 3.80 3.54 20.28
CA PHE A 163 2.67 2.73 19.82
C PHE A 163 2.90 1.24 20.01
N GLU A 164 4.11 0.75 19.75
CA GLU A 164 4.45 -0.67 19.93
C GLU A 164 4.26 -1.15 21.38
N LYS A 165 4.49 -0.27 22.37
CA LYS A 165 4.29 -0.57 23.80
C LYS A 165 2.82 -0.79 24.20
N LEU A 166 1.86 -0.22 23.47
CA LEU A 166 0.43 -0.42 23.76
C LEU A 166 -0.03 -1.86 23.51
N PHE A 167 0.69 -2.59 22.66
CA PHE A 167 0.36 -3.97 22.28
C PHE A 167 1.20 -5.03 23.00
N GLN A 168 2.12 -4.62 23.88
CA GLN A 168 2.94 -5.53 24.71
C GLN A 168 2.32 -5.82 26.09
N CYS A 169 1.19 -5.20 26.43
CA CYS A 169 0.51 -5.34 27.73
C CYS A 169 -0.82 -6.12 27.69
N MET A 170 -1.08 -6.89 26.63
CA MET A 170 -2.17 -7.89 26.61
C MET A 170 -1.60 -9.31 26.52
#